data_AF-A0A1Y1LFM1-F1
#
_entry.id   AF-A0A1Y1LFM1-F1
#
_cell.length_a   1.000
_cell.length_b   1.000
_cell.length_c   1.000
_cell.angle_alpha   90.00
_cell.angle_beta   90.00
_cell.angle_gamma   90.00
#
_symmetry.space_group_name_H-M   'P 1'
#
loop_
_entity.id
_entity.type
_entity.pdbx_description
1 polymer ?
#
loop_
_entity_poly.entity_id
_entity_poly.type
_entity_poly.pdbx_seq_one_letter_code
_entity_poly.pdbx_strand_id
1 'polypeptide(L)'
;KAQYYPCVYCKGLFLKSYLKRHAKSCKSQDIATGSSERRINHISHSMTITACAMDPTNVISRLNVKEQVFNLMKGDDIAFEAKRDLLIVHFGNSYLMKHKRERMAISCSNRMRELARLLISYRRILNKGPETSFKDLLHPENFDNVVTAVR
;
A
#
# COMPACT_ATOMS: atom_id res chain seq x y z
N LYS A 1 6.12 15.21 -12.86
CA LYS A 1 4.65 15.24 -12.79
C LYS A 1 4.23 15.50 -11.34
N ALA A 2 3.28 16.40 -11.08
CA ALA A 2 2.83 16.69 -9.71
C ALA A 2 2.06 15.48 -9.12
N GLN A 3 2.39 15.09 -7.88
CA GLN A 3 1.72 14.02 -7.15
C GLN A 3 0.83 14.61 -6.05
N TYR A 4 -0.42 14.17 -6.01
CA TYR A 4 -1.42 14.60 -5.02
C TYR A 4 -1.84 13.43 -4.15
N TYR A 5 -2.08 13.72 -2.88
CA TYR A 5 -2.36 12.73 -1.85
C TYR A 5 -3.47 13.26 -0.92
N PRO A 6 -4.50 12.47 -0.58
CA PRO A 6 -5.54 12.87 0.36
C PRO A 6 -5.00 13.04 1.78
N CYS A 7 -5.46 14.06 2.49
CA CYS A 7 -5.23 14.20 3.92
C CYS A 7 -5.89 13.07 4.69
N VAL A 8 -5.20 12.56 5.71
CA VAL A 8 -5.71 11.45 6.51
C VAL A 8 -6.92 11.82 7.36
N TYR A 9 -7.06 13.11 7.69
CA TYR A 9 -8.12 13.67 8.50
C TYR A 9 -9.27 14.20 7.63
N CYS A 10 -9.07 15.31 6.91
CA CYS A 10 -10.13 15.97 6.15
C CYS A 10 -10.40 15.38 4.76
N LYS A 11 -9.61 14.39 4.31
CA LYS A 11 -9.68 13.77 2.97
C LYS A 11 -9.47 14.70 1.77
N GLY A 12 -9.19 15.99 1.98
CA GLY A 12 -8.83 16.93 0.93
C GLY A 12 -7.52 16.54 0.22
N LEU A 13 -7.41 16.84 -1.08
CA LEU A 13 -6.24 16.51 -1.90
C LEU A 13 -5.17 17.60 -1.81
N PHE A 14 -3.93 17.21 -1.51
CA PHE A 14 -2.80 18.14 -1.42
C PHE A 14 -1.59 17.63 -2.18
N LEU A 15 -0.75 18.54 -2.67
CA LEU A 15 0.56 18.20 -3.22
C LEU A 15 1.36 17.39 -2.20
N LYS A 16 2.09 16.36 -2.65
CA LYS A 16 2.94 15.51 -1.81
C LYS A 16 3.86 16.31 -0.89
N SER A 17 4.48 17.37 -1.42
CA SER A 17 5.37 18.27 -0.69
C SER A 17 4.65 19.10 0.39
N TYR A 18 3.36 19.39 0.19
CA TYR A 18 2.55 20.21 1.07
C TYR A 18 1.74 19.40 2.09
N LEU A 19 1.46 18.12 1.81
CA LEU A 19 0.58 17.28 2.63
C LEU A 19 0.99 17.25 4.11
N LYS A 20 2.28 17.12 4.40
CA LYS A 20 2.80 17.12 5.77
C LYS A 20 2.55 18.45 6.49
N ARG A 21 2.67 19.58 5.76
CA ARG A 21 2.41 20.91 6.32
C ARG A 21 0.93 21.08 6.62
N HIS A 22 0.06 20.71 5.67
CA HIS A 22 -1.38 20.73 5.85
C HIS A 22 -1.82 19.86 7.03
N ALA A 23 -1.33 18.62 7.11
CA ALA A 23 -1.79 17.68 8.12
C ALA A 23 -1.62 18.22 9.54
N LYS A 24 -0.52 18.94 9.82
CA LYS A 24 -0.23 19.57 11.13
C LYS A 24 -1.18 20.70 11.53
N SER A 25 -1.81 21.36 10.54
CA SER A 25 -2.75 22.46 10.76
C SER A 25 -4.16 22.10 10.29
N CYS A 26 -4.42 20.80 10.11
CA CYS A 26 -5.69 20.32 9.63
C CYS A 26 -6.71 20.44 10.76
N LYS A 27 -7.73 21.29 10.59
CA LYS A 27 -8.80 21.47 11.59
C LYS A 27 -9.54 20.17 11.93
N SER A 28 -9.56 19.20 11.01
CA SER A 28 -10.16 17.89 11.24
C SER A 28 -9.27 16.93 12.05
N GLN A 29 -8.04 17.32 12.37
CA GLN A 29 -7.13 16.54 13.22
C GLN A 29 -7.58 16.53 14.68
N ASP A 30 -8.00 17.69 15.21
CA ASP A 30 -8.37 17.84 16.63
C ASP A 30 -9.60 17.00 17.01
N ILE A 31 -10.47 16.74 16.04
CA ILE A 31 -11.64 15.85 16.18
C ILE A 31 -11.21 14.38 16.30
N ALA A 32 -10.02 14.02 15.80
CA ALA A 32 -9.57 12.64 15.63
C ALA A 32 -8.57 12.14 16.69
N THR A 33 -7.99 13.01 17.53
CA THR A 33 -6.87 12.63 18.42
C THR A 33 -7.19 12.75 19.90
N GLY A 34 -7.63 11.64 20.50
CA GLY A 34 -7.59 11.40 21.95
C GLY A 34 -6.32 10.66 22.43
N SER A 35 -5.33 10.41 21.56
CA SER A 35 -4.15 9.60 21.91
C SER A 35 -2.87 10.05 21.21
N SER A 36 -1.89 10.44 22.04
CA SER A 36 -0.43 10.43 21.89
C SER A 36 0.21 10.48 20.49
N GLU A 37 1.08 11.48 20.37
CA GLU A 37 2.10 11.83 19.37
C GLU A 37 2.93 10.68 18.75
N ARG A 38 2.32 9.64 18.18
CA ARG A 38 3.06 8.80 17.23
C ARG A 38 3.32 9.63 15.97
N ARG A 39 4.58 9.69 15.55
CA ARG A 39 4.99 10.35 14.30
C ARG A 39 4.30 9.66 13.11
N ILE A 40 3.13 10.14 12.73
CA ILE A 40 2.33 9.58 11.62
C ILE A 40 3.05 9.83 10.29
N ASN A 41 3.23 8.78 9.50
CA ASN A 41 3.70 8.90 8.13
C ASN A 41 2.54 9.31 7.21
N HIS A 42 2.27 10.60 7.11
CA HIS A 42 1.11 11.12 6.36
C HIS A 42 1.04 10.63 4.90
N ILE A 43 2.18 10.44 4.23
CA ILE A 43 2.20 9.89 2.86
C ILE A 43 1.74 8.43 2.87
N SER A 44 2.28 7.60 3.75
CA SER A 44 1.92 6.18 3.82
C SER A 44 0.44 5.99 4.14
N HIS A 45 -0.10 6.73 5.09
CA HIS A 45 -1.54 6.68 5.42
C HIS A 45 -2.42 7.23 4.29
N SER A 46 -1.97 8.28 3.60
CA SER A 46 -2.66 8.80 2.43
C SER A 46 -2.74 7.76 1.31
N MET A 47 -1.62 7.08 1.03
CA MET A 47 -1.58 5.94 0.10
C MET A 47 -2.54 4.82 0.50
N THR A 48 -2.69 4.53 1.79
CA THR A 48 -3.68 3.55 2.28
C THR A 48 -5.11 4.00 1.94
N ILE A 49 -5.44 5.28 2.17
CA ILE A 49 -6.77 5.83 1.82
C ILE A 49 -7.01 5.72 0.32
N THR A 50 -6.03 6.10 -0.49
CA THR A 50 -6.13 5.98 -1.95
C THR A 50 -6.30 4.53 -2.38
N ALA A 51 -5.54 3.58 -1.82
CA ALA A 51 -5.67 2.17 -2.14
C ALA A 51 -7.07 1.62 -1.78
N CYS A 52 -7.60 1.95 -0.60
CA CYS A 52 -8.96 1.61 -0.20
C CYS A 52 -10.02 2.21 -1.15
N ALA A 53 -9.85 3.47 -1.56
CA ALA A 53 -10.79 4.15 -2.46
C ALA A 53 -10.75 3.59 -3.90
N MET A 54 -9.61 3.01 -4.31
CA MET A 54 -9.45 2.35 -5.61
C MET A 54 -10.01 0.93 -5.64
N ASP A 55 -10.37 0.34 -4.49
CA ASP A 55 -10.95 -0.99 -4.39
C ASP A 55 -12.49 -0.91 -4.38
N PRO A 56 -13.17 -1.22 -5.50
CA PRO A 56 -14.63 -1.15 -5.58
C PRO A 56 -15.32 -2.20 -4.68
N THR A 57 -14.60 -3.25 -4.27
CA THR A 57 -15.15 -4.33 -3.44
C THR A 57 -15.06 -4.03 -1.93
N ASN A 58 -14.32 -2.97 -1.56
CA ASN A 58 -14.09 -2.57 -0.17
C ASN A 58 -13.46 -3.68 0.70
N VAL A 59 -12.75 -4.62 0.07
CA VAL A 59 -12.05 -5.72 0.73
C VAL A 59 -10.84 -5.19 1.49
N ILE A 60 -10.03 -4.32 0.88
CA ILE A 60 -8.80 -3.78 1.50
C ILE A 60 -9.11 -3.12 2.84
N SER A 61 -10.23 -2.40 2.94
CA SER A 61 -10.64 -1.70 4.17
C SER A 61 -11.00 -2.65 5.32
N ARG A 62 -11.42 -3.88 5.02
CA ARG A 62 -11.95 -4.86 5.99
C ARG A 62 -10.89 -5.84 6.50
N LEU A 63 -9.73 -5.92 5.84
CA LEU A 63 -8.69 -6.88 6.21
C LEU A 63 -7.77 -6.34 7.31
N ASN A 64 -7.36 -7.24 8.22
CA ASN A 64 -6.50 -6.93 9.37
C ASN A 64 -5.13 -6.39 8.95
N VAL A 65 -4.65 -6.80 7.77
CA VAL A 65 -3.36 -6.33 7.20
C VAL A 65 -3.29 -4.81 7.04
N LYS A 66 -4.43 -4.16 6.78
CA LYS A 66 -4.52 -2.69 6.65
C LYS A 66 -4.06 -1.99 7.93
N GLU A 67 -4.49 -2.47 9.09
CA GLU A 67 -4.21 -1.82 10.38
C GLU A 67 -2.85 -2.23 10.93
N GLN A 68 -2.47 -3.50 10.74
CA GLN A 68 -1.27 -4.06 11.34
C GLN A 68 0.00 -3.81 10.51
N VAL A 69 -0.10 -3.68 9.19
CA VAL A 69 1.07 -3.73 8.29
C VAL A 69 1.23 -2.46 7.47
N PHE A 70 0.16 -1.88 6.93
CA PHE A 70 0.29 -0.80 5.94
C PHE A 70 1.00 0.45 6.49
N ASN A 71 0.81 0.74 7.77
CA ASN A 71 1.41 1.90 8.43
C ASN A 71 2.91 1.72 8.71
N LEU A 72 3.39 0.47 8.71
CA LEU A 72 4.81 0.14 8.85
C LEU A 72 5.58 0.42 7.56
N MET A 73 4.90 0.39 6.42
CA MET A 73 5.51 0.61 5.12
C MET A 73 5.88 2.09 4.91
N LYS A 74 7.05 2.33 4.30
CA LYS A 74 7.45 3.64 3.79
C LYS A 74 6.45 4.11 2.73
N GLY A 75 6.17 5.42 2.67
CA GLY A 75 5.32 6.02 1.64
C GLY A 75 6.01 6.14 0.27
N ASP A 76 6.39 5.01 -0.31
CA ASP A 76 6.98 4.89 -1.65
C ASP A 76 6.08 4.10 -2.61
N ASP A 77 6.41 4.11 -3.89
CA ASP A 77 5.58 3.50 -4.94
C ASP A 77 5.46 1.99 -4.76
N ILE A 78 6.48 1.33 -4.19
CA ILE A 78 6.45 -0.10 -3.84
C ILE A 78 5.38 -0.36 -2.78
N ALA A 79 5.31 0.45 -1.73
CA ALA A 79 4.26 0.31 -0.73
C ALA A 79 2.89 0.60 -1.30
N PHE A 80 2.77 1.61 -2.17
CA PHE A 80 1.49 1.93 -2.79
C PHE A 80 0.97 0.75 -3.62
N GLU A 81 1.82 0.13 -4.43
CA GLU A 81 1.44 -1.06 -5.20
C GLU A 81 1.06 -2.24 -4.30
N ALA A 82 1.86 -2.50 -3.25
CA ALA A 82 1.58 -3.57 -2.30
C ALA A 82 0.23 -3.40 -1.57
N LYS A 83 -0.19 -2.14 -1.33
CA LYS A 83 -1.45 -1.82 -0.67
C LYS A 83 -2.64 -1.86 -1.61
N ARG A 84 -2.43 -1.67 -2.92
CA ARG A 84 -3.49 -1.54 -3.93
C ARG A 84 -3.82 -2.88 -4.59
N ASP A 85 -2.85 -3.74 -4.81
CA ASP A 85 -3.08 -5.03 -5.47
C ASP A 85 -3.82 -6.01 -4.54
N LEU A 86 -5.03 -6.42 -4.94
CA LEU A 86 -5.89 -7.28 -4.12
C LEU A 86 -5.25 -8.61 -3.73
N LEU A 87 -4.52 -9.25 -4.65
CA LEU A 87 -3.91 -10.54 -4.38
C LEU A 87 -2.73 -10.40 -3.40
N ILE A 88 -1.92 -9.35 -3.53
CA ILE A 88 -0.84 -9.04 -2.57
C ILE A 88 -1.44 -8.74 -1.18
N VAL A 89 -2.53 -7.97 -1.11
CA VAL A 89 -3.22 -7.66 0.14
C VAL A 89 -3.78 -8.92 0.80
N HIS A 90 -4.44 -9.80 0.04
CA HIS A 90 -4.92 -11.08 0.55
C HIS A 90 -3.78 -11.97 1.04
N PHE A 91 -2.68 -12.05 0.29
CA PHE A 91 -1.47 -12.76 0.71
C PHE A 91 -0.98 -12.25 2.06
N GLY A 92 -0.87 -10.92 2.23
CA GLY A 92 -0.46 -10.31 3.48
C GLY A 92 -1.41 -10.63 4.65
N ASN A 93 -2.72 -10.59 4.41
CA ASN A 93 -3.70 -10.95 5.43
C ASN A 93 -3.60 -12.44 5.83
N SER A 94 -3.51 -13.35 4.86
CA SER A 94 -3.30 -14.77 5.11
C SER A 94 -1.98 -15.06 5.83
N TYR A 95 -0.92 -14.31 5.50
CA TYR A 95 0.37 -14.41 6.18
C TYR A 95 0.26 -14.09 7.68
N LEU A 96 -0.45 -13.01 8.04
CA LEU A 96 -0.68 -12.64 9.44
C LEU A 96 -1.51 -13.69 10.18
N MET A 97 -2.53 -14.27 9.55
CA MET A 97 -3.38 -15.29 10.18
C MET A 97 -2.61 -16.57 10.50
N LYS A 98 -1.64 -16.95 9.65
CA LYS A 98 -0.82 -18.15 9.82
C LYS A 98 0.28 -18.00 10.87
N HIS A 99 0.83 -16.80 11.05
CA HIS A 99 1.98 -16.57 11.92
C HIS A 99 1.63 -15.66 13.10
N LYS A 100 1.43 -16.25 14.29
CA LYS A 100 1.05 -15.53 15.52
C LYS A 100 2.24 -15.01 16.36
N ARG A 101 3.44 -14.94 15.78
CA ARG A 101 4.66 -14.55 16.52
C ARG A 101 4.79 -13.03 16.66
N GLU A 102 5.66 -12.61 17.56
CA GLU A 102 6.07 -11.21 17.67
C GLU A 102 6.81 -10.74 16.40
N ARG A 103 6.64 -9.48 15.99
CA ARG A 103 7.22 -8.86 14.77
C ARG A 103 6.77 -9.41 13.41
N MET A 104 5.72 -10.22 13.34
CA MET A 104 5.24 -10.77 12.05
C MET A 104 4.76 -9.70 11.07
N ALA A 105 4.30 -8.55 11.55
CA ALA A 105 3.90 -7.45 10.69
C ALA A 105 5.06 -6.87 9.86
N ILE A 106 6.29 -6.87 10.37
CA ILE A 106 7.48 -6.42 9.63
C ILE A 106 7.83 -7.42 8.54
N SER A 107 7.86 -8.71 8.87
CA SER A 107 8.11 -9.78 7.89
C SER A 107 7.04 -9.80 6.80
N CYS A 108 5.77 -9.65 7.18
CA CYS A 108 4.64 -9.52 6.27
C CYS A 108 4.84 -8.33 5.33
N SER A 109 5.16 -7.15 5.87
CA SER A 109 5.47 -5.94 5.08
C SER A 109 6.57 -6.21 4.06
N ASN A 110 7.66 -6.87 4.46
CA ASN A 110 8.78 -7.16 3.56
C ASN A 110 8.34 -8.09 2.41
N ARG A 111 7.60 -9.17 2.71
CA ARG A 111 7.10 -10.10 1.69
C ARG A 111 6.11 -9.43 0.74
N MET A 112 5.16 -8.65 1.25
CA MET A 112 4.24 -7.89 0.39
C MET A 112 5.00 -6.93 -0.54
N ARG A 113 6.04 -6.26 -0.03
CA ARG A 113 6.88 -5.36 -0.82
C ARG A 113 7.74 -6.10 -1.85
N GLU A 114 8.17 -7.33 -1.58
CA GLU A 114 8.84 -8.18 -2.58
C GLU A 114 7.92 -8.51 -3.75
N LEU A 115 6.68 -8.91 -3.47
CA LEU A 115 5.68 -9.17 -4.53
C LEU A 115 5.39 -7.91 -5.35
N ALA A 116 5.28 -6.74 -4.69
CA ALA A 116 5.09 -5.47 -5.38
C ALA A 116 6.29 -5.09 -6.27
N ARG A 117 7.53 -5.34 -5.82
CA ARG A 117 8.73 -5.12 -6.66
C ARG A 117 8.72 -5.99 -7.91
N LEU A 118 8.36 -7.26 -7.77
CA LEU A 118 8.20 -8.17 -8.90
C LEU A 118 7.14 -7.65 -9.88
N LEU A 119 5.98 -7.24 -9.39
CA LEU A 119 4.92 -6.69 -10.24
C LEU A 119 5.38 -5.44 -11.01
N ILE A 120 6.08 -4.53 -10.33
CA ILE A 120 6.63 -3.31 -10.95
C ILE A 120 7.68 -3.69 -12.02
N SER A 121 8.57 -4.64 -11.71
CA SER A 121 9.60 -5.13 -12.65
C SER A 121 8.97 -5.75 -13.90
N TYR A 122 7.98 -6.64 -13.69
CA TYR A 122 7.23 -7.31 -14.76
C TYR A 122 6.55 -6.30 -15.68
N ARG A 123 5.84 -5.32 -15.11
CA ARG A 123 5.18 -4.26 -15.90
C ARG A 123 6.19 -3.43 -16.69
N ARG A 124 7.35 -3.13 -16.11
CA ARG A 124 8.41 -2.38 -16.78
C ARG A 124 8.97 -3.13 -17.98
N ILE A 125 9.24 -4.42 -17.86
CA ILE A 125 9.83 -5.23 -18.95
C ILE A 125 8.86 -5.37 -20.12
N LEU A 126 7.56 -5.55 -19.83
CA LEU A 126 6.54 -5.75 -20.86
C LEU A 126 5.83 -4.47 -21.30
N ASN A 127 6.27 -3.30 -20.83
CA ASN A 127 5.62 -2.01 -21.05
C ASN A 127 4.10 -2.04 -20.74
N LYS A 128 3.73 -2.74 -19.68
CA LYS A 128 2.34 -2.86 -19.20
C LYS A 128 2.00 -1.72 -18.23
N GLY A 129 0.72 -1.35 -18.18
CA GLY A 129 0.23 -0.33 -17.29
C GLY A 129 -0.22 -0.86 -15.92
N PRO A 130 -0.84 0.01 -15.10
CA PRO A 130 -1.30 -0.33 -13.75
C PRO A 130 -2.49 -1.30 -13.72
N GLU A 131 -3.14 -1.56 -14.86
CA GLU A 131 -4.22 -2.54 -15.01
C GLU A 131 -3.74 -3.99 -14.84
N THR A 132 -2.47 -4.26 -15.11
CA THR A 132 -1.89 -5.61 -14.94
C THR A 132 -1.70 -5.89 -13.45
N SER A 133 -2.48 -6.80 -12.90
CA SER A 133 -2.45 -7.19 -11.48
C SER A 133 -1.42 -8.29 -11.20
N PHE A 134 -1.11 -8.54 -9.93
CA PHE A 134 -0.27 -9.67 -9.52
C PHE A 134 -0.88 -11.02 -9.93
N LYS A 135 -2.22 -11.09 -10.05
CA LYS A 135 -2.92 -12.31 -10.47
C LYS A 135 -2.54 -12.72 -11.90
N ASP A 136 -2.30 -11.74 -12.77
CA ASP A 136 -1.98 -11.99 -14.18
C ASP A 136 -0.62 -12.69 -14.35
N LEU A 137 0.32 -12.45 -13.42
CA LEU A 137 1.62 -13.11 -13.39
C LEU A 137 1.50 -14.63 -13.12
N LEU A 138 0.39 -15.08 -12.54
CA LEU A 138 0.19 -16.49 -12.22
C LEU A 138 -0.30 -17.31 -13.43
N HIS A 139 -0.60 -16.67 -14.56
CA HIS A 139 -0.95 -17.39 -15.78
C HIS A 139 0.29 -18.12 -16.34
N PRO A 140 0.21 -19.43 -16.68
CA PRO A 140 1.37 -20.19 -17.14
C PRO A 140 2.10 -19.57 -18.35
N GLU A 141 1.36 -18.94 -19.26
CA GLU A 141 1.92 -18.25 -20.43
C GLU A 141 2.86 -17.09 -20.07
N ASN A 142 2.73 -16.55 -18.85
CA ASN A 142 3.57 -15.47 -18.35
C ASN A 142 4.83 -15.96 -17.61
N PHE A 143 5.04 -17.28 -17.50
CA PHE A 143 6.13 -17.85 -16.70
C PHE A 143 7.51 -17.28 -17.08
N ASP A 144 7.87 -17.32 -18.37
CA ASP A 144 9.18 -16.83 -18.82
C ASP A 144 9.38 -15.33 -18.57
N ASN A 145 8.30 -14.56 -18.71
CA ASN A 145 8.29 -13.13 -18.41
C ASN A 145 8.48 -12.87 -16.91
N VAL A 146 7.86 -13.69 -16.04
CA VAL A 146 8.04 -13.62 -14.59
C VAL A 146 9.47 -14.01 -14.20
N VAL A 147 10.01 -15.08 -14.77
CA VAL A 147 11.42 -15.51 -14.56
C VAL A 147 12.39 -14.41 -14.99
N THR A 148 12.09 -13.71 -16.08
CA THR A 148 12.89 -12.56 -16.52
C THR A 148 12.78 -11.39 -15.54
N ALA A 149 11.59 -11.15 -14.96
CA ALA A 149 11.35 -10.04 -14.05
C ALA A 149 11.95 -10.19 -12.65
N VAL A 150 12.32 -11.41 -12.23
CA VAL A 150 12.98 -11.68 -10.95
C VAL A 150 14.52 -11.63 -11.01
N ARG A 151 15.11 -11.55 -12.22
CA ARG A 151 16.55 -11.41 -12.43
C ARG A 151 16.99 -9.96 -12.21
#